data_AF-A0A969B709-F1
#
_entry.id   AF-A0A969B709-F1
#
_cell.length_a   1.000
_cell.length_b   1.000
_cell.length_c   1.000
_cell.angle_alpha   90.00
_cell.angle_beta   90.00
_cell.angle_gamma   90.00
#
_symmetry.space_group_name_H-M   'P 1'
#
loop_
_entity.id
_entity.type
_entity.pdbx_description
1 polymer ?
#
loop_
_entity_poly.entity_id
_entity_poly.type
_entity_poly.pdbx_seq_one_letter_code
_entity_poly.pdbx_strand_id
1 'polypeptide(L)'
;MKTKLHDAPARKANKLSQIAMRKNKLSSLQTKVQELLGWDELQYCTLQFESGLDFIVGYCGYIDHFSNMIAYNPIFWKWWRNQYGEIDELFVQNWHKIEGKFELDFWYRMMHDGRAIASEKHPHASIIDASYEKMIKELIEEEKRRQ
;
A
#
# COMPACT_ATOMS: atom_id res chain seq x y z
N MET A 1 -14.87 21.20 41.63
CA MET A 1 -14.11 20.00 41.20
C MET A 1 -14.97 19.20 40.23
N LYS A 2 -14.63 19.16 38.93
CA LYS A 2 -15.29 18.29 37.94
C LYS A 2 -14.34 17.16 37.57
N THR A 3 -14.76 15.96 37.92
CA THR A 3 -14.14 14.66 37.68
C THR A 3 -14.03 14.37 36.18
N LYS A 4 -12.79 14.19 35.69
CA LYS A 4 -12.49 13.57 34.39
C LYS A 4 -11.81 12.24 34.66
N LEU A 5 -12.54 11.14 34.74
CA LEU A 5 -11.96 9.80 34.69
C LEU A 5 -13.07 8.80 34.34
N HIS A 6 -12.83 8.00 33.28
CA HIS A 6 -13.41 6.66 32.97
C HIS A 6 -13.89 6.32 31.54
N ASP A 7 -13.55 7.07 30.49
CA ASP A 7 -13.92 6.68 29.09
C ASP A 7 -12.79 6.09 28.21
N ALA A 8 -11.56 6.00 28.73
CA ALA A 8 -10.39 5.58 27.94
C ALA A 8 -10.36 4.09 27.50
N PRO A 9 -10.76 3.08 28.30
CA PRO A 9 -10.53 1.68 27.94
C PRO A 9 -11.47 1.17 26.84
N ALA A 10 -12.73 1.59 26.82
CA ALA A 10 -13.72 1.12 25.83
C ALA A 10 -13.40 1.59 24.40
N ARG A 11 -12.91 2.83 24.23
CA ARG A 11 -12.51 3.36 22.91
C ARG A 11 -11.29 2.64 22.34
N LYS A 12 -10.34 2.24 23.20
CA LYS A 12 -9.12 1.53 22.79
C LYS A 12 -9.43 0.11 22.32
N ALA A 13 -10.34 -0.60 22.99
CA ALA A 13 -10.78 -1.94 22.61
C ALA A 13 -11.49 -1.98 21.24
N ASN A 14 -12.37 -1.01 20.97
CA ASN A 14 -13.08 -0.91 19.69
C ASN A 14 -12.11 -0.67 18.51
N LYS A 15 -11.11 0.21 18.69
CA LYS A 15 -10.10 0.49 17.65
C LYS A 15 -9.24 -0.73 17.31
N LEU A 16 -8.85 -1.53 18.31
CA LEU A 16 -8.08 -2.76 18.10
C LEU A 16 -8.89 -3.80 17.30
N SER A 17 -10.18 -3.94 17.61
CA SER A 17 -11.09 -4.81 16.87
C SER A 17 -11.16 -4.42 15.38
N GLN A 18 -11.32 -3.13 15.07
CA GLN A 18 -11.39 -2.66 13.69
C GLN A 18 -10.09 -2.90 12.90
N ILE A 19 -8.93 -2.74 13.54
CA ILE A 19 -7.63 -3.04 12.90
C ILE A 19 -7.53 -4.53 12.57
N ALA A 20 -7.92 -5.41 13.51
CA ALA A 20 -7.91 -6.85 13.29
C ALA A 20 -8.88 -7.26 12.18
N MET A 21 -10.09 -6.70 12.15
CA MET A 21 -11.07 -6.95 11.09
C MET A 21 -10.54 -6.55 9.71
N ARG A 22 -9.89 -5.38 9.61
CA ARG A 22 -9.26 -4.95 8.35
C ARG A 22 -8.16 -5.88 7.89
N LYS A 23 -7.28 -6.31 8.80
CA LYS A 23 -6.22 -7.27 8.49
C LYS A 23 -6.78 -8.60 7.99
N ASN A 24 -7.81 -9.13 8.67
CA ASN A 24 -8.47 -10.37 8.27
C ASN A 24 -9.13 -10.22 6.89
N LYS A 25 -9.81 -9.09 6.64
CA LYS A 25 -10.42 -8.79 5.34
C LYS A 25 -9.38 -8.82 4.21
N LEU A 26 -8.25 -8.13 4.38
CA LEU A 26 -7.18 -8.11 3.37
C LEU A 26 -6.61 -9.52 3.14
N SER A 27 -6.40 -10.29 4.21
CA SER A 27 -5.94 -11.69 4.08
C SER A 27 -6.95 -12.54 3.30
N SER A 28 -8.25 -12.40 3.57
CA SER A 28 -9.29 -13.15 2.85
C SER A 28 -9.39 -12.74 1.38
N LEU A 29 -9.22 -11.46 1.06
CA LEU A 29 -9.17 -10.97 -0.31
C LEU A 29 -7.98 -11.55 -1.08
N GLN A 30 -6.79 -11.51 -0.48
CA GLN A 30 -5.58 -12.10 -1.07
C GLN A 30 -5.80 -13.59 -1.38
N THR A 31 -6.27 -14.38 -0.41
CA THR A 31 -6.58 -15.80 -0.64
C THR A 31 -7.57 -15.97 -1.79
N LYS A 32 -8.59 -15.10 -1.86
CA LYS A 32 -9.58 -15.21 -2.92
C LYS A 32 -9.02 -14.90 -4.31
N VAL A 33 -8.18 -13.88 -4.42
CA VAL A 33 -7.48 -13.54 -5.66
C VAL A 33 -6.59 -14.68 -6.12
N GLN A 34 -5.81 -15.25 -5.19
CA GLN A 34 -4.93 -16.39 -5.47
C GLN A 34 -5.71 -17.60 -6.00
N GLU A 35 -6.85 -17.92 -5.38
CA GLU A 35 -7.75 -18.97 -5.87
C GLU A 35 -8.28 -18.69 -7.28
N LEU A 36 -8.75 -17.46 -7.52
CA LEU A 36 -9.36 -17.07 -8.79
C LEU A 36 -8.36 -17.10 -9.95
N LEU A 37 -7.13 -16.64 -9.72
CA LEU A 37 -6.08 -16.59 -10.73
C LEU A 37 -5.28 -17.91 -10.81
N GLY A 38 -5.37 -18.76 -9.79
CA GLY A 38 -4.48 -19.91 -9.61
C GLY A 38 -3.04 -19.49 -9.40
N TRP A 39 -2.84 -18.39 -8.67
CA TRP A 39 -1.53 -17.87 -8.30
C TRP A 39 -1.09 -18.38 -6.93
N ASP A 40 0.22 -18.46 -6.73
CA ASP A 40 0.80 -18.66 -5.41
C ASP A 40 1.02 -17.34 -4.65
N GLU A 41 1.57 -17.43 -3.43
CA GLU A 41 1.91 -16.26 -2.61
C GLU A 41 3.01 -15.39 -3.22
N LEU A 42 3.99 -16.00 -3.87
CA LEU A 42 5.11 -15.28 -4.45
C LEU A 42 4.63 -14.42 -5.62
N GLN A 43 3.82 -14.96 -6.53
CA GLN A 43 3.28 -14.24 -7.69
C GLN A 43 2.44 -13.03 -7.26
N TYR A 44 1.56 -13.23 -6.27
CA TYR A 44 0.75 -12.15 -5.71
C TYR A 44 1.62 -11.05 -5.08
N CYS A 45 2.54 -11.44 -4.19
CA CYS A 45 3.42 -10.47 -3.53
C CYS A 45 4.34 -9.74 -4.52
N THR A 46 4.78 -10.43 -5.58
CA THR A 46 5.61 -9.86 -6.64
C THR A 46 4.86 -8.77 -7.38
N LEU A 47 3.63 -9.03 -7.85
CA LEU A 47 2.83 -8.00 -8.51
C LEU A 47 2.54 -6.82 -7.56
N GLN A 48 2.19 -7.09 -6.30
CA GLN A 48 1.95 -6.03 -5.32
C GLN A 48 3.20 -5.16 -5.09
N PHE A 49 4.38 -5.77 -5.07
CA PHE A 49 5.63 -5.06 -4.93
C PHE A 49 5.97 -4.24 -6.18
N GLU A 50 5.94 -4.85 -7.37
CA GLU A 50 6.24 -4.21 -8.65
C GLU A 50 5.29 -3.04 -8.93
N SER A 51 3.98 -3.24 -8.77
CA SER A 51 2.98 -2.17 -8.90
C SER A 51 3.20 -1.03 -7.91
N GLY A 52 3.66 -1.33 -6.69
CA GLY A 52 4.02 -0.31 -5.70
C GLY A 52 5.22 0.51 -6.12
N LEU A 53 6.22 -0.10 -6.75
CA LEU A 53 7.36 0.62 -7.32
C LEU A 53 6.93 1.48 -8.52
N ASP A 54 6.12 0.93 -9.42
CA ASP A 54 5.56 1.68 -10.55
C ASP A 54 4.73 2.87 -10.11
N PHE A 55 3.97 2.73 -9.01
CA PHE A 55 3.26 3.84 -8.38
C PHE A 55 4.23 4.95 -7.95
N ILE A 56 5.32 4.60 -7.25
CA ILE A 56 6.30 5.60 -6.78
C ILE A 56 6.91 6.35 -7.97
N VAL A 57 7.30 5.62 -9.03
CA VAL A 57 7.87 6.23 -10.24
C VAL A 57 6.85 7.12 -10.93
N GLY A 58 5.60 6.65 -11.09
CA GLY A 58 4.52 7.45 -11.66
C GLY A 58 4.22 8.72 -10.85
N TYR A 59 4.27 8.63 -9.52
CA TYR A 59 4.00 9.74 -8.61
C TYR A 59 5.14 10.77 -8.58
N CYS A 60 6.40 10.32 -8.56
CA CYS A 60 7.57 11.21 -8.54
C CYS A 60 7.93 11.74 -9.94
N GLY A 61 7.47 11.08 -11.00
CA GLY A 61 7.75 11.39 -12.39
C GLY A 61 9.05 10.80 -12.93
N TYR A 62 9.99 10.41 -12.06
CA TYR A 62 11.26 9.77 -12.43
C TYR A 62 11.86 9.00 -11.24
N ILE A 63 12.82 8.12 -11.54
CA ILE A 63 13.59 7.40 -10.50
C ILE A 63 14.73 8.31 -10.04
N ASP A 64 14.67 8.71 -8.78
CA ASP A 64 15.72 9.48 -8.10
C ASP A 64 15.91 9.07 -6.63
N HIS A 65 16.78 9.79 -5.93
CA HIS A 65 17.06 9.55 -4.52
C HIS A 65 15.80 9.67 -3.65
N PHE A 66 14.87 10.59 -3.96
CA PHE A 66 13.64 10.76 -3.21
C PHE A 66 12.66 9.59 -3.42
N SER A 67 12.49 9.12 -4.66
CA SER A 67 11.70 7.93 -4.99
C SER A 67 12.22 6.69 -4.22
N ASN A 68 13.54 6.53 -4.12
CA ASN A 68 14.15 5.48 -3.30
C ASN A 68 13.82 5.64 -1.81
N MET A 69 13.83 6.86 -1.28
CA MET A 69 13.43 7.11 0.11
C MET A 69 11.97 6.75 0.40
N ILE A 70 11.07 6.91 -0.57
CA ILE A 70 9.68 6.44 -0.46
C ILE A 70 9.65 4.91 -0.51
N ALA A 71 10.38 4.29 -1.44
CA ALA A 71 10.41 2.83 -1.60
C ALA A 71 10.92 2.09 -0.36
N TYR A 72 11.81 2.70 0.44
CA TYR A 72 12.26 2.12 1.71
C TYR A 72 11.40 2.51 2.92
N ASN A 73 10.34 3.31 2.74
CA ASN A 73 9.51 3.77 3.84
C ASN A 73 8.44 2.72 4.22
N PRO A 74 8.44 2.16 5.43
CA PRO A 74 7.44 1.16 5.84
C PRO A 74 6.02 1.74 5.95
N ILE A 75 5.89 3.06 6.15
CA ILE A 75 4.58 3.75 6.18
C ILE A 75 3.97 3.74 4.77
N PHE A 76 4.79 3.95 3.74
CA PHE A 76 4.36 3.82 2.34
C PHE A 76 3.81 2.43 2.08
N TRP A 77 4.56 1.36 2.37
CA TRP A 77 4.09 -0.01 2.10
C TRP A 77 2.84 -0.40 2.90
N LYS A 78 2.68 0.14 4.10
CA LYS A 78 1.44 -0.04 4.87
C LYS A 78 0.26 0.66 4.20
N TRP A 79 0.45 1.86 3.67
CA TRP A 79 -0.58 2.58 2.93
C TRP A 79 -0.89 1.89 1.59
N TRP A 80 0.15 1.50 0.84
CA TRP A 80 0.03 0.84 -0.45
C TRP A 80 -0.79 -0.44 -0.37
N ARG A 81 -0.52 -1.31 0.62
CA ARG A 81 -1.33 -2.53 0.84
C ARG A 81 -2.82 -2.25 1.05
N ASN A 82 -3.19 -1.11 1.64
CA ASN A 82 -4.60 -0.76 1.77
C ASN A 82 -5.19 -0.33 0.43
N GLN A 83 -4.46 0.46 -0.36
CA GLN A 83 -4.91 0.87 -1.69
C GLN A 83 -5.05 -0.35 -2.62
N TYR A 84 -4.03 -1.22 -2.62
CA TYR A 84 -4.05 -2.48 -3.35
C TYR A 84 -5.26 -3.34 -2.94
N GLY A 85 -5.53 -3.47 -1.64
CA GLY A 85 -6.69 -4.21 -1.15
C GLY A 85 -8.06 -3.63 -1.53
N GLU A 86 -8.18 -2.32 -1.74
CA GLU A 86 -9.42 -1.71 -2.29
C GLU A 86 -9.66 -2.18 -3.73
N ILE A 87 -8.60 -2.31 -4.52
CA ILE A 87 -8.66 -2.81 -5.91
C ILE A 87 -8.96 -4.31 -5.93
N ASP A 88 -8.34 -5.10 -5.04
CA ASP A 88 -8.68 -6.52 -4.87
C ASP A 88 -10.16 -6.71 -4.53
N GLU A 89 -10.69 -5.90 -3.62
CA GLU A 89 -12.11 -5.96 -3.27
C GLU A 89 -13.00 -5.68 -4.48
N LEU A 90 -12.67 -4.67 -5.29
CA LEU A 90 -13.40 -4.36 -6.51
C LEU A 90 -13.32 -5.51 -7.52
N PHE A 91 -12.14 -6.08 -7.70
CA PHE A 91 -11.92 -7.24 -8.58
C PHE A 91 -12.74 -8.45 -8.11
N VAL A 92 -12.69 -8.81 -6.83
CA VAL A 92 -13.45 -9.94 -6.26
C VAL A 92 -14.96 -9.69 -6.33
N GLN A 93 -15.43 -8.46 -6.33
CA GLN A 93 -16.86 -8.17 -6.53
C GLN A 93 -17.30 -8.32 -8.00
N ASN A 94 -16.38 -8.19 -8.96
CA ASN A 94 -16.70 -8.11 -10.39
C ASN A 94 -16.13 -9.25 -11.24
N TRP A 95 -15.33 -10.18 -10.69
CA TRP A 95 -14.64 -11.23 -11.46
C TRP A 95 -15.58 -12.08 -12.32
N HIS A 96 -16.81 -12.33 -11.86
CA HIS A 96 -17.81 -13.14 -12.57
C HIS A 96 -18.28 -12.51 -13.89
N LYS A 97 -17.97 -11.23 -14.13
CA LYS A 97 -18.27 -10.53 -15.39
C LYS A 97 -17.16 -10.68 -16.43
N ILE A 98 -16.02 -11.29 -16.06
CA ILE A 98 -14.86 -11.47 -16.93
C ILE A 98 -14.91 -12.91 -17.44
N GLU A 99 -14.97 -13.08 -18.76
CA GLU A 99 -14.99 -14.39 -19.40
C GLU A 99 -13.58 -14.89 -19.64
N GLY A 100 -13.27 -16.11 -19.18
CA GLY A 100 -11.99 -16.76 -19.44
C GLY A 100 -10.89 -16.42 -18.43
N LYS A 101 -9.98 -17.38 -18.23
CA LYS A 101 -8.90 -17.26 -17.23
C LYS A 101 -7.79 -16.31 -17.67
N PHE A 102 -7.47 -16.29 -18.96
CA PHE A 102 -6.42 -15.43 -19.51
C PHE A 102 -6.83 -13.96 -19.38
N GLU A 103 -8.08 -13.66 -19.71
CA GLU A 103 -8.69 -12.37 -19.55
C GLU A 103 -8.68 -11.95 -18.09
N LEU A 104 -8.95 -12.88 -17.16
CA LEU A 104 -8.95 -12.59 -15.73
C LEU A 104 -7.56 -12.12 -15.21
N ASP A 105 -6.48 -12.80 -15.61
CA ASP A 105 -5.10 -12.39 -15.27
C ASP A 105 -4.75 -11.02 -15.86
N PHE A 106 -5.07 -10.83 -17.14
CA PHE A 106 -4.85 -9.58 -17.85
C PHE A 106 -5.58 -8.40 -17.19
N TRP A 107 -6.88 -8.55 -16.94
CA TRP A 107 -7.69 -7.51 -16.28
C TRP A 107 -7.18 -7.22 -14.87
N TYR A 108 -6.81 -8.24 -14.11
CA TYR A 108 -6.29 -8.06 -12.76
C TYR A 108 -4.98 -7.26 -12.75
N ARG A 109 -4.03 -7.57 -13.65
CA ARG A 109 -2.78 -6.82 -13.80
C ARG A 109 -3.03 -5.39 -14.25
N MET A 110 -3.94 -5.17 -15.18
CA MET A 110 -4.28 -3.84 -15.68
C MET A 110 -4.91 -2.96 -14.59
N MET A 111 -5.78 -3.53 -13.75
CA MET A 111 -6.35 -2.82 -12.58
C MET A 111 -5.27 -2.41 -11.56
N HIS A 112 -4.14 -3.11 -11.54
CA HIS A 112 -3.01 -2.86 -10.63
C HIS A 112 -1.84 -2.14 -11.31
N ASP A 113 -2.07 -1.46 -12.44
CA ASP A 113 -1.07 -0.56 -13.01
C ASP A 113 -0.77 0.58 -12.04
N GLY A 114 0.41 0.51 -11.40
CA GLY A 114 0.86 1.48 -10.41
C GLY A 114 0.88 2.91 -10.93
N ARG A 115 1.22 3.12 -12.21
CA ARG A 115 1.29 4.45 -12.82
C ARG A 115 -0.09 5.04 -13.04
N ALA A 116 -1.04 4.22 -13.49
CA ALA A 116 -2.44 4.62 -13.58
C ALA A 116 -2.97 5.03 -12.20
N ILE A 117 -2.70 4.22 -11.17
CA ILE A 117 -3.10 4.51 -9.79
C ILE A 117 -2.45 5.81 -9.28
N ALA A 118 -1.19 6.09 -9.62
CA ALA A 118 -0.50 7.32 -9.24
C ALA A 118 -1.16 8.60 -9.77
N SER A 119 -1.92 8.51 -10.87
CA SER A 119 -2.67 9.64 -11.41
C SER A 119 -3.93 9.98 -10.59
N GLU A 120 -4.45 9.03 -9.81
CA GLU A 120 -5.71 9.16 -9.07
C GLU A 120 -5.53 9.21 -7.55
N LYS A 121 -4.49 8.54 -7.04
CA LYS A 121 -4.25 8.37 -5.60
C LYS A 121 -2.98 9.09 -5.19
N HIS A 122 -3.04 9.75 -4.04
CA HIS A 122 -1.89 10.41 -3.45
C HIS A 122 -1.60 9.85 -2.04
N PRO A 123 -0.33 9.57 -1.72
CA PRO A 123 0.05 9.17 -0.38
C PRO A 123 -0.23 10.30 0.61
N HIS A 124 -0.48 9.93 1.87
CA HIS A 124 -0.63 10.94 2.93
C HIS A 124 0.65 11.75 3.11
N ALA A 125 0.51 13.04 3.45
CA ALA A 125 1.64 13.95 3.71
C ALA A 125 2.67 13.35 4.69
N SER A 126 2.22 12.62 5.71
CA SER A 126 3.11 11.97 6.68
C SER A 126 4.08 10.94 6.08
N ILE A 127 3.75 10.34 4.94
CA ILE A 127 4.67 9.46 4.20
C ILE A 127 5.76 10.30 3.54
N ILE A 128 5.36 11.39 2.88
CA ILE A 128 6.24 12.32 2.19
C ILE A 128 7.19 12.99 3.18
N ASP A 129 6.67 13.52 4.28
CA ASP A 129 7.43 14.19 5.33
C ASP A 129 8.49 13.25 5.94
N ALA A 130 8.11 12.01 6.24
CA ALA A 130 9.03 11.02 6.82
C ALA A 130 10.16 10.63 5.83
N SER A 131 9.83 10.49 4.54
CA SER A 131 10.83 10.21 3.50
C SER A 131 11.75 11.40 3.26
N TYR A 132 11.22 12.63 3.31
CA TYR A 132 12.00 13.85 3.18
C TYR A 132 12.93 14.11 4.37
N GLU A 133 12.45 13.89 5.60
CA GLU A 133 13.27 13.99 6.82
C GLU A 133 14.46 13.04 6.76
N LYS A 134 14.25 11.80 6.30
CA LYS A 134 15.31 10.81 6.13
C LYS A 134 16.35 11.27 5.11
N MET A 135 15.89 11.76 3.96
CA MET A 135 16.76 12.30 2.90
C MET A 135 17.66 13.43 3.41
N ILE A 136 17.10 14.41 4.12
CA ILE A 136 17.88 15.52 4.69
C ILE A 136 18.95 15.02 5.66
N LYS A 137 18.60 14.05 6.52
CA LYS A 137 19.57 13.46 7.45
C LYS A 137 20.72 12.79 6.72
N GLU A 138 20.43 12.02 5.66
CA GLU A 138 21.47 11.35 4.86
C GLU A 138 22.41 12.37 4.19
N LEU A 139 21.87 13.46 3.63
CA LEU A 139 22.68 14.53 3.02
C LEU A 139 23.58 15.24 4.03
N ILE A 140 23.07 15.56 5.22
CA ILE A 140 23.86 16.20 6.29
C ILE A 140 25.02 15.29 6.73
N GLU A 141 24.76 13.98 6.90
CA GLU A 141 25.79 13.02 7.29
C GLU A 141 26.81 12.73 6.17
N GLU A 142 26.43 12.86 4.91
CA GLU A 142 27.38 12.80 3.79
C GLU A 142 28.31 14.02 3.77
N GLU A 143 27.77 15.22 3.97
CA GLU A 143 28.57 16.46 4.00
C GLU A 143 29.57 16.47 5.15
N LYS A 144 29.16 16.01 6.34
CA LYS A 144 30.06 15.84 7.50
C LYS A 144 31.21 14.87 7.22
N ARG A 145 31.01 13.85 6.38
CA ARG A 145 32.06 12.88 6.01
C ARG A 145 33.06 13.42 4.98
N ARG A 146 32.72 14.51 4.30
CA ARG A 146 33.60 15.17 3.31
C ARG A 146 34.54 16.20 3.93
N GLN A 147 34.27 16.63 5.16
CA GLN A 147 35.06 17.59 5.94
C GLN A 147 36.07 16.86 6.83
#